data_AF-A0A8T5QJX2-F1
#
_entry.id   AF-A0A8T5QJX2-F1
#
_cell.length_a   1.000
_cell.length_b   1.000
_cell.length_c   1.000
_cell.angle_alpha   90.00
_cell.angle_beta   90.00
_cell.angle_gamma   90.00
#
_symmetry.space_group_name_H-M   'P 1'
#
loop_
_entity.id
_entity.type
_entity.pdbx_description
1 polymer ?
#
loop_
_entity_poly.entity_id
_entity_poly.type
_entity_poly.pdbx_seq_one_letter_code
_entity_poly.pdbx_strand_id
1 'polypeptide(L)'
;MVRHVMVGFFLIVFVLFITGCAQKIVCSPPNVLIGDVCCLDTDENNVCDTWEEEEEEPEIVSKKPGISAEQEAMDEFAETFATTWDRKSYTAMRNLFINDYGKRFSPQEFNFLARRMDTSLGITGIELVDVDRDSAEYRVIIGEDETIISAAIDYEDETYKHEAFYLFEDLSADAACEGDDECFMSFARITGDRNYCDKAGELKPDCIASFGTTKGITDKIDECIEILEYYSKAECLAQVAVKENTVDPCWEAGFDKQIFECMGEVAAARNNVDECSDFVASRGYPGTRLQRAYCITRYVQKTGDTEACVKIDRRDDVVLGAMQEQCYKIIA
;
A
#
# COMPACT_ATOMS: atom_id res chain seq x y z
N MET A 1 62.22 -15.42 -22.64
CA MET A 1 61.54 -14.20 -23.11
C MET A 1 60.04 -14.40 -23.30
N VAL A 2 59.61 -15.36 -24.13
CA VAL A 2 58.17 -15.61 -24.45
C VAL A 2 57.29 -15.85 -23.21
N ARG A 3 57.81 -16.56 -22.20
CA ARG A 3 57.05 -16.91 -20.99
C ARG A 3 56.67 -15.71 -20.10
N HIS A 4 57.45 -14.64 -20.11
CA HIS A 4 57.14 -13.42 -19.34
C HIS A 4 56.17 -12.49 -20.06
N VAL A 5 56.19 -12.50 -21.40
CA VAL A 5 55.25 -11.71 -22.23
C VAL A 5 53.83 -12.26 -22.10
N MET A 6 53.66 -13.58 -22.05
CA MET A 6 52.33 -14.21 -21.93
C MET A 6 51.69 -13.96 -20.55
N VAL A 7 52.47 -13.98 -19.47
CA VAL A 7 51.98 -13.70 -18.10
C VAL A 7 51.56 -12.23 -17.96
N GLY A 8 52.32 -11.30 -18.56
CA GLY A 8 51.96 -9.88 -18.54
C GLY A 8 50.64 -9.58 -19.25
N PHE A 9 50.37 -10.24 -20.38
CA PHE A 9 49.12 -10.07 -21.12
C PHE A 9 47.90 -10.54 -20.32
N PHE A 10 47.98 -11.71 -19.67
CA PHE A 10 46.88 -12.22 -18.83
C PHE A 10 46.59 -11.33 -17.63
N LEU A 11 47.62 -10.73 -17.01
CA LEU A 11 47.43 -9.78 -15.90
C LEU A 11 46.68 -8.52 -16.34
N ILE A 12 47.01 -7.97 -17.51
CA ILE A 12 46.32 -6.79 -18.05
C ILE A 12 44.86 -7.11 -18.37
N VAL A 13 44.59 -8.25 -19.02
CA VAL A 13 43.22 -8.68 -19.34
C VAL A 13 42.40 -8.93 -18.07
N PHE A 14 43.01 -9.50 -17.02
CA PHE A 14 42.34 -9.74 -15.75
C PHE A 14 41.98 -8.43 -15.04
N VAL A 15 42.88 -7.44 -15.00
CA VAL A 15 42.61 -6.11 -14.42
C VAL A 15 41.49 -5.38 -15.18
N LEU A 16 41.43 -5.53 -16.51
CA LEU A 16 40.33 -4.97 -17.32
C LEU A 16 38.99 -5.67 -17.05
N PHE A 17 38.99 -6.96 -16.68
CA PHE A 17 37.76 -7.69 -16.34
C PHE A 17 37.21 -7.32 -14.95
N ILE A 18 38.08 -7.04 -13.98
CA ILE A 18 37.64 -6.71 -12.61
C ILE A 18 37.07 -5.28 -12.51
N THR A 19 37.49 -4.37 -13.39
CA THR A 19 37.03 -2.97 -13.37
C THR A 19 35.65 -2.74 -14.03
N GLY A 20 35.04 -3.77 -14.62
CA GLY A 20 33.75 -3.66 -15.32
C GLY A 20 32.49 -3.90 -14.47
N CYS A 21 32.61 -4.30 -13.21
CA CYS A 21 31.47 -4.58 -12.33
C CYS A 21 31.13 -3.38 -11.44
N ALA A 22 30.73 -2.26 -12.04
CA ALA A 22 30.01 -1.23 -11.27
C ALA A 22 28.59 -1.76 -11.02
N GLN A 23 28.30 -2.16 -9.79
CA GLN A 23 26.96 -2.59 -9.41
C GLN A 23 26.02 -1.39 -9.54
N LYS A 24 25.13 -1.43 -10.53
CA LYS A 24 24.07 -0.43 -10.64
C LYS A 24 23.15 -0.63 -9.44
N ILE A 25 23.07 0.39 -8.58
CA ILE A 25 22.11 0.42 -7.48
C ILE A 25 20.71 0.44 -8.12
N VAL A 26 19.89 -0.55 -7.81
CA VAL A 26 18.49 -0.62 -8.24
C VAL A 26 17.64 -0.50 -6.99
N CYS A 27 16.81 0.52 -6.93
CA CYS A 27 15.89 0.76 -5.83
C CYS A 27 14.60 -0.04 -6.07
N SER A 28 14.09 -0.70 -5.03
CA SER A 28 12.78 -1.37 -5.11
C SER A 28 11.68 -0.31 -5.02
N PRO A 29 10.68 -0.32 -5.91
CA PRO A 29 9.51 0.56 -5.78
C PRO A 29 8.91 0.48 -4.36
N PRO A 30 8.48 1.61 -3.76
CA PRO A 30 8.35 2.95 -4.34
C PRO A 30 9.61 3.83 -4.15
N ASN A 31 10.82 3.25 -4.11
CA ASN A 31 12.04 4.04 -3.96
C ASN A 31 12.66 4.41 -5.32
N VAL A 32 13.18 5.62 -5.45
CA VAL A 32 13.91 6.11 -6.63
C VAL A 32 15.38 6.38 -6.31
N LEU A 33 16.25 6.36 -7.33
CA LEU A 33 17.70 6.56 -7.17
C LEU A 33 18.05 8.03 -7.43
N ILE A 34 18.52 8.75 -6.41
CA ILE A 34 19.08 10.10 -6.55
C ILE A 34 20.54 10.08 -6.10
N GLY A 35 21.45 10.32 -7.06
CA GLY A 35 22.88 10.12 -6.84
C GLY A 35 23.20 8.64 -6.62
N ASP A 36 23.73 8.31 -5.44
CA ASP A 36 24.13 6.95 -5.04
C ASP A 36 23.23 6.37 -3.91
N VAL A 37 22.06 6.96 -3.64
CA VAL A 37 21.16 6.58 -2.54
C VAL A 37 19.74 6.32 -3.07
N CYS A 38 19.08 5.27 -2.55
CA CYS A 38 17.66 5.02 -2.76
C CYS A 38 16.84 5.79 -1.73
N CYS A 39 15.83 6.52 -2.19
CA CYS A 39 14.92 7.31 -1.35
C CYS A 39 13.48 7.00 -1.70
N LEU A 40 12.57 7.23 -0.76
CA LEU A 40 11.14 7.04 -0.95
C LEU A 40 10.57 8.12 -1.88
N ASP A 41 9.79 7.70 -2.86
CA ASP A 41 9.01 8.55 -3.80
C ASP A 41 7.54 8.17 -3.62
N THR A 42 6.86 8.89 -2.74
CA THR A 42 5.53 8.51 -2.25
C THR A 42 4.45 8.85 -3.27
N ASP A 43 4.69 9.78 -4.18
CA ASP A 43 3.74 10.28 -5.18
C ASP A 43 4.12 9.92 -6.65
N GLU A 44 5.11 9.05 -6.83
CA GLU A 44 5.62 8.55 -8.12
C GLU A 44 6.12 9.65 -9.08
N ASN A 45 6.53 10.80 -8.55
CA ASN A 45 6.94 11.94 -9.35
C ASN A 45 8.42 11.90 -9.78
N ASN A 46 9.18 10.86 -9.39
CA ASN A 46 10.62 10.67 -9.58
C ASN A 46 11.51 11.70 -8.86
N VAL A 47 11.03 12.24 -7.74
CA VAL A 47 11.78 13.10 -6.83
C VAL A 47 11.87 12.39 -5.48
N CYS A 48 13.02 12.46 -4.82
CA CYS A 48 13.07 12.03 -3.43
C CYS A 48 12.26 13.00 -2.59
N ASP A 49 11.34 12.48 -1.78
CA ASP A 49 10.72 13.24 -0.71
C ASP A 49 11.70 13.54 0.44
N THR A 50 13.01 13.30 0.29
CA THR A 50 14.06 13.60 1.30
C THR A 50 14.36 15.10 1.48
N TRP A 51 13.49 15.97 0.98
CA TRP A 51 13.34 17.35 1.46
C TRP A 51 12.01 17.56 2.19
N GLU A 52 11.38 16.51 2.71
CA GLU A 52 10.91 16.57 4.08
C GLU A 52 12.14 17.00 4.88
N GLU A 53 12.25 18.32 5.09
CA GLU A 53 13.08 18.89 6.15
C GLU A 53 12.93 17.93 7.34
N GLU A 54 14.04 17.60 7.99
CA GLU A 54 13.98 17.23 9.39
C GLU A 54 13.10 18.32 9.99
N GLU A 55 11.79 18.06 10.14
CA GLU A 55 10.81 19.06 10.56
C GLU A 55 11.39 19.46 11.91
N GLU A 56 12.05 20.63 11.95
CA GLU A 56 12.47 21.22 13.19
C GLU A 56 11.16 21.27 13.97
N GLU A 57 11.03 20.37 14.95
CA GLU A 57 9.87 20.37 15.84
C GLU A 57 9.69 21.83 16.21
N PRO A 58 8.55 22.46 15.85
CA PRO A 58 8.44 23.91 15.93
C PRO A 58 8.92 24.31 17.31
N GLU A 59 9.94 25.17 17.42
CA GLU A 59 10.56 25.48 18.71
C GLU A 59 9.47 26.01 19.65
N ILE A 60 8.92 25.12 20.49
CA ILE A 60 7.81 25.48 21.35
C ILE A 60 8.38 26.28 22.51
N VAL A 61 8.01 27.56 22.59
CA VAL A 61 8.55 28.53 23.54
C VAL A 61 8.15 28.14 24.98
N SER A 62 8.98 27.33 25.65
CA SER A 62 8.81 26.97 27.07
C SER A 62 9.24 28.13 27.97
N LYS A 63 8.26 28.94 28.40
CA LYS A 63 8.32 29.77 29.62
C LYS A 63 6.91 30.22 29.98
N LYS A 64 6.42 29.84 31.17
CA LYS A 64 5.13 30.31 31.68
C LYS A 64 5.11 31.85 31.77
N PRO A 65 4.34 32.56 30.94
CA PRO A 65 4.48 34.01 30.85
C PRO A 65 3.56 34.75 31.84
N GLY A 66 3.77 36.06 32.01
CA GLY A 66 2.76 36.94 32.61
C GLY A 66 1.57 37.13 31.67
N ILE A 67 0.42 37.61 32.15
CA ILE A 67 -0.86 37.68 31.41
C ILE A 67 -0.74 38.19 29.96
N SER A 68 0.12 39.18 29.66
CA SER A 68 0.27 39.66 28.28
C SER A 68 1.08 38.72 27.38
N ALA A 69 2.04 37.99 27.94
CA ALA A 69 2.87 37.06 27.19
C ALA A 69 2.23 35.67 27.10
N GLU A 70 1.26 35.35 27.96
CA GLU A 70 0.39 34.17 27.84
C GLU A 70 -0.49 34.30 26.59
N GLN A 71 -1.11 35.47 26.40
CA GLN A 71 -1.88 35.74 25.18
C GLN A 71 -0.98 35.70 23.93
N GLU A 72 0.18 36.35 23.93
CA GLU A 72 1.10 36.36 22.78
C GLU A 72 1.55 34.94 22.39
N ALA A 73 1.83 34.07 23.36
CA ALA A 73 2.20 32.69 23.11
C ALA A 73 1.02 31.84 22.59
N MET A 74 -0.21 32.15 23.00
CA MET A 74 -1.41 31.51 22.44
C MET A 74 -1.68 31.97 21.01
N ASP A 75 -1.52 33.27 20.72
CA ASP A 75 -1.66 33.82 19.38
C ASP A 75 -0.65 33.15 18.41
N GLU A 76 0.60 33.03 18.84
CA GLU A 76 1.67 32.37 18.10
C GLU A 76 1.38 30.87 17.87
N PHE A 77 0.89 30.18 18.90
CA PHE A 77 0.49 28.77 18.79
C PHE A 77 -0.68 28.59 17.80
N ALA A 78 -1.71 29.41 17.90
CA ALA A 78 -2.90 29.32 17.07
C ALA A 78 -2.57 29.59 15.59
N GLU A 79 -1.70 30.57 15.32
CA GLU A 79 -1.19 30.87 13.97
C GLU A 79 -0.33 29.72 13.41
N THR A 80 0.50 29.11 14.27
CA THR A 80 1.31 27.93 13.92
C THR A 80 0.41 26.76 13.55
N PHE A 81 -0.66 26.51 14.31
CA PHE A 81 -1.63 25.47 13.99
C PHE A 81 -2.32 25.70 12.65
N ALA A 82 -2.86 26.91 12.42
CA ALA A 82 -3.49 27.27 11.14
C ALA A 82 -2.54 27.07 9.96
N THR A 83 -1.31 27.57 10.06
CA THR A 83 -0.29 27.44 9.01
C THR A 83 0.07 25.97 8.75
N THR A 84 0.17 25.16 9.81
CA THR A 84 0.52 23.74 9.69
C THR A 84 -0.57 22.95 8.95
N TRP A 85 -1.84 23.22 9.28
CA TRP A 85 -2.97 22.59 8.60
C TRP A 85 -3.13 23.12 7.16
N ASP A 86 -2.97 24.42 6.90
CA ASP A 86 -3.02 24.99 5.55
C ASP A 86 -1.96 24.36 4.62
N ARG A 87 -0.75 24.12 5.15
CA ARG A 87 0.34 23.40 4.46
C ARG A 87 0.13 21.89 4.37
N LYS A 88 -0.94 21.35 4.98
CA LYS A 88 -1.26 19.93 5.02
C LYS A 88 -0.14 19.07 5.67
N SER A 89 0.66 19.66 6.58
CA SER A 89 1.62 18.87 7.38
C SER A 89 0.89 18.24 8.57
N TYR A 90 0.14 17.17 8.29
CA TYR A 90 -0.64 16.48 9.31
C TYR A 90 0.25 15.77 10.35
N THR A 91 1.47 15.38 9.99
CA THR A 91 2.44 14.80 10.93
C THR A 91 2.81 15.79 12.02
N ALA A 92 3.15 17.03 11.66
CA ALA A 92 3.41 18.10 12.63
C ALA A 92 2.14 18.46 13.40
N MET A 93 0.99 18.57 12.71
CA MET A 93 -0.29 18.87 13.34
C MET A 93 -0.69 17.86 14.43
N ARG A 94 -0.34 16.57 14.26
CA ARG A 94 -0.57 15.53 15.27
C ARG A 94 0.00 15.89 16.64
N ASN A 95 1.17 16.53 16.65
CA ASN A 95 1.89 16.90 17.88
C ASN A 95 1.29 18.15 18.56
N LEU A 96 0.42 18.89 17.87
CA LEU A 96 -0.24 20.09 18.40
C LEU A 96 -1.54 19.78 19.14
N PHE A 97 -1.99 18.51 19.18
CA PHE A 97 -3.16 18.11 19.95
C PHE A 97 -2.80 17.67 21.38
N ILE A 98 -3.69 17.98 22.33
CA ILE A 98 -3.55 17.64 23.75
C ILE A 98 -3.50 16.12 23.96
N ASN A 99 -2.82 15.69 25.03
CA ASN A 99 -2.96 14.35 25.61
C ASN A 99 -2.60 13.20 24.65
N ASP A 100 -3.08 12.02 25.05
CA ASP A 100 -3.17 10.78 24.28
C ASP A 100 -3.82 10.93 22.91
N TYR A 101 -4.51 12.03 22.57
CA TYR A 101 -5.20 12.13 21.26
C TYR A 101 -4.21 11.97 20.10
N GLY A 102 -3.13 12.75 20.09
CA GLY A 102 -2.06 12.59 19.10
C GLY A 102 -1.28 11.27 19.23
N LYS A 103 -1.40 10.57 20.36
CA LYS A 103 -0.79 9.25 20.62
C LYS A 103 -1.72 8.07 20.29
N ARG A 104 -3.02 8.31 20.07
CA ARG A 104 -4.00 7.28 19.64
C ARG A 104 -3.65 6.71 18.28
N PHE A 105 -2.93 7.49 17.48
CA PHE A 105 -2.55 7.16 16.12
C PHE A 105 -1.03 7.22 16.00
N SER A 106 -0.46 6.30 15.24
CA SER A 106 0.89 6.47 14.73
C SER A 106 0.96 7.70 13.81
N PRO A 107 2.16 8.28 13.56
CA PRO A 107 2.31 9.39 12.62
C PRO A 107 1.68 9.10 11.25
N GLN A 108 1.88 7.89 10.73
CA GLN A 108 1.39 7.46 9.41
C GLN A 108 -0.12 7.31 9.39
N GLU A 109 -0.71 6.73 10.45
CA GLU A 109 -2.16 6.60 10.59
C GLU A 109 -2.85 7.96 10.65
N PHE A 110 -2.34 8.87 11.48
CA PHE A 110 -2.90 10.21 11.61
C PHE A 110 -2.83 10.98 10.30
N ASN A 111 -1.66 10.97 9.64
CA ASN A 111 -1.46 11.64 8.36
C ASN A 111 -2.44 11.12 7.29
N PHE A 112 -2.60 9.79 7.20
CA PHE A 112 -3.53 9.18 6.26
C PHE A 112 -4.99 9.61 6.54
N LEU A 113 -5.45 9.47 7.78
CA LEU A 113 -6.83 9.78 8.15
C LEU A 113 -7.14 11.27 8.00
N ALA A 114 -6.25 12.14 8.48
CA ALA A 114 -6.44 13.59 8.40
C ALA A 114 -6.49 14.06 6.94
N ARG A 115 -5.57 13.58 6.09
CA ARG A 115 -5.58 13.89 4.65
C ARG A 115 -6.86 13.40 3.96
N ARG A 116 -7.32 12.19 4.28
CA ARG A 116 -8.56 11.64 3.71
C ARG A 116 -9.78 12.44 4.15
N MET A 117 -9.86 12.81 5.42
CA MET A 117 -10.95 13.61 5.96
C MET A 117 -10.99 15.01 5.32
N ASP A 118 -9.83 15.66 5.21
CA ASP A 118 -9.68 16.97 4.57
C ASP A 118 -10.13 16.93 3.10
N THR A 119 -9.74 15.87 2.38
CA THR A 119 -10.13 15.66 0.97
C THR A 119 -11.63 15.37 0.83
N SER A 120 -12.20 14.50 1.67
CA SER A 120 -13.61 14.10 1.56
C SER A 120 -14.57 15.22 1.94
N LEU A 121 -14.16 16.08 2.87
CA LEU A 121 -14.89 17.31 3.19
C LEU A 121 -14.69 18.40 2.13
N GLY A 122 -13.61 18.36 1.34
CA GLY A 122 -13.29 19.39 0.36
C GLY A 122 -12.67 20.63 0.98
N ILE A 123 -11.88 20.47 2.05
CA ILE A 123 -11.22 21.57 2.76
C ILE A 123 -10.05 22.09 1.91
N THR A 124 -10.14 23.35 1.48
CA THR A 124 -9.13 23.97 0.60
C THR A 124 -8.22 24.94 1.32
N GLY A 125 -8.55 25.37 2.54
CA GLY A 125 -7.72 26.28 3.32
C GLY A 125 -8.27 26.54 4.72
N ILE A 126 -7.44 27.16 5.55
CA ILE A 126 -7.78 27.56 6.91
C ILE A 126 -7.10 28.88 7.27
N GLU A 127 -7.83 29.76 7.97
CA GLU A 127 -7.33 31.04 8.44
C GLU A 127 -7.64 31.22 9.94
N LEU A 128 -6.70 31.76 10.71
CA LEU A 128 -6.96 32.18 12.08
C LEU A 128 -7.88 33.42 12.08
N VAL A 129 -8.94 33.40 12.89
CA VAL A 129 -9.93 34.48 13.00
C VAL A 129 -9.72 35.29 14.28
N ASP A 130 -9.74 34.60 15.42
CA ASP A 130 -9.60 35.23 16.75
C ASP A 130 -8.97 34.23 17.73
N VAL A 131 -8.34 34.76 18.77
CA VAL A 131 -7.75 33.97 19.85
C VAL A 131 -8.23 34.53 21.18
N ASP A 132 -9.03 33.71 21.86
CA ASP A 132 -9.50 33.98 23.21
C ASP A 132 -8.58 33.33 24.24
N ARG A 133 -8.86 33.58 25.52
CA ARG A 133 -8.02 33.13 26.64
C ARG A 133 -7.83 31.61 26.72
N ASP A 134 -8.77 30.83 26.19
CA ASP A 134 -8.80 29.36 26.29
C ASP A 134 -9.25 28.69 24.98
N SER A 135 -9.30 29.44 23.88
CA SER A 135 -9.72 28.91 22.59
C SER A 135 -9.21 29.76 21.43
N ALA A 136 -9.19 29.17 20.23
CA ALA A 136 -9.01 29.90 18.99
C ALA A 136 -10.15 29.60 18.02
N GLU A 137 -10.53 30.61 17.24
CA GLU A 137 -11.48 30.50 16.15
C GLU A 137 -10.76 30.44 14.81
N TYR A 138 -11.13 29.48 13.98
CA TYR A 138 -10.58 29.30 12.65
C TYR A 138 -11.67 29.36 11.60
N ARG A 139 -11.40 30.04 10.49
CA ARG A 139 -12.23 29.98 9.28
C ARG A 139 -11.71 28.83 8.41
N VAL A 140 -12.53 27.81 8.23
CA VAL A 140 -12.25 26.67 7.34
C VAL A 140 -12.97 26.90 6.02
N ILE A 141 -12.23 26.84 4.93
CA ILE A 141 -12.73 27.03 3.56
C ILE A 141 -13.02 25.64 2.98
N ILE A 142 -14.27 25.40 2.58
CA ILE A 142 -14.77 24.11 2.10
C ILE A 142 -15.38 24.29 0.71
N GLY A 143 -14.59 24.03 -0.34
CA GLY A 143 -14.99 24.32 -1.71
C GLY A 143 -15.24 25.82 -1.93
N GLU A 144 -16.51 26.21 -2.14
CA GLU A 144 -16.93 27.62 -2.27
C GLU A 144 -17.52 28.19 -0.97
N ASP A 145 -17.74 27.34 0.04
CA ASP A 145 -18.34 27.72 1.32
C ASP A 145 -17.26 27.97 2.39
N GLU A 146 -17.63 28.68 3.46
CA GLU A 146 -16.78 28.91 4.63
C GLU A 146 -17.54 28.61 5.92
N THR A 147 -16.84 28.07 6.92
CA THR A 147 -17.38 27.87 8.27
C THR A 147 -16.37 28.33 9.32
N ILE A 148 -16.86 28.86 10.43
CA ILE A 148 -16.03 29.17 11.59
C ILE A 148 -16.12 28.01 12.57
N ILE A 149 -14.96 27.54 13.02
CA ILE A 149 -14.83 26.49 14.02
C ILE A 149 -14.11 27.07 15.24
N SER A 150 -14.46 26.59 16.42
CA SER A 150 -13.76 26.94 17.65
C SER A 150 -13.07 25.69 18.21
N ALA A 151 -11.82 25.85 18.62
CA ALA A 151 -11.02 24.80 19.25
C ALA A 151 -10.50 25.31 20.60
N ALA A 152 -10.73 24.54 21.66
CA ALA A 152 -10.14 24.83 22.96
C ALA A 152 -8.62 24.67 22.91
N ILE A 153 -7.91 25.53 23.64
CA ILE A 153 -6.46 25.51 23.81
C ILE A 153 -6.17 25.26 25.29
N ASP A 154 -5.32 24.28 25.58
CA ASP A 154 -4.83 23.99 26.92
C ASP A 154 -3.29 24.08 26.96
N TYR A 155 -2.74 24.30 28.16
CA TYR A 155 -1.31 24.36 28.41
C TYR A 155 -0.85 23.09 29.10
N GLU A 156 -0.22 22.19 28.35
CA GLU A 156 0.25 20.88 28.79
C GLU A 156 1.75 20.72 28.50
N ASP A 157 2.50 20.13 29.44
CA ASP A 157 3.93 19.84 29.26
C ASP A 157 4.77 21.06 28.82
N GLU A 158 4.42 22.24 29.35
CA GLU A 158 5.06 23.53 29.02
C GLU A 158 4.78 24.05 27.59
N THR A 159 3.75 23.52 26.93
CA THR A 159 3.39 23.84 25.55
C THR A 159 1.88 24.05 25.42
N TYR A 160 1.46 24.97 24.53
CA TYR A 160 0.05 25.07 24.17
C TYR A 160 -0.32 23.97 23.18
N LYS A 161 -1.53 23.43 23.33
CA LYS A 161 -2.06 22.36 22.49
C LYS A 161 -3.57 22.52 22.32
N HIS A 162 -4.11 21.96 21.23
CA HIS A 162 -5.55 21.96 20.96
C HIS A 162 -6.27 20.72 21.50
N GLU A 163 -7.49 20.90 21.99
CA GLU A 163 -8.43 19.79 22.08
C GLU A 163 -8.86 19.38 20.67
N ALA A 164 -9.11 18.08 20.46
CA ALA A 164 -9.70 17.62 19.21
C ALA A 164 -11.11 18.23 19.08
N PHE A 165 -11.30 19.14 18.12
CA PHE A 165 -12.59 19.71 17.78
C PHE A 165 -13.31 18.84 16.76
N TYR A 166 -14.60 19.10 16.48
CA TYR A 166 -15.52 18.18 15.81
C TYR A 166 -15.01 17.54 14.50
N LEU A 167 -14.16 18.23 13.73
CA LEU A 167 -13.57 17.67 12.49
C LEU A 167 -12.57 16.54 12.76
N PHE A 168 -11.90 16.56 13.91
CA PHE A 168 -10.97 15.55 14.35
C PHE A 168 -11.51 14.70 15.51
N GLU A 169 -12.55 15.13 16.24
CA GLU A 169 -13.11 14.36 17.36
C GLU A 169 -13.52 12.94 16.93
N ASP A 170 -14.10 12.83 15.72
CA ASP A 170 -14.52 11.57 15.10
C ASP A 170 -13.49 10.99 14.11
N LEU A 171 -12.23 11.44 14.17
CA LEU A 171 -11.18 10.94 13.26
C LEU A 171 -11.01 9.43 13.44
N SER A 172 -11.44 8.71 12.43
CA SER A 172 -11.48 7.25 12.41
C SER A 172 -11.45 6.78 10.97
N ALA A 173 -11.05 5.53 10.76
CA ALA A 173 -11.11 4.92 9.44
C ALA A 173 -12.54 4.91 8.89
N ASP A 174 -13.55 4.71 9.76
CA ASP A 174 -14.95 4.67 9.34
C ASP A 174 -15.44 6.01 8.81
N ALA A 175 -15.07 7.11 9.47
CA ALA A 175 -15.41 8.45 9.00
C ALA A 175 -14.60 8.84 7.76
N ALA A 176 -13.30 8.51 7.73
CA ALA A 176 -12.40 8.93 6.64
C ALA A 176 -12.54 8.09 5.35
N CYS A 177 -12.98 6.83 5.46
CA CYS A 177 -13.08 5.87 4.35
C CYS A 177 -14.53 5.45 4.05
N GLU A 178 -15.53 6.22 4.48
CA GLU A 178 -16.94 5.83 4.29
C GLU A 178 -17.25 5.55 2.80
N GLY A 179 -17.58 4.28 2.50
CA GLY A 179 -17.91 3.84 1.15
C GLY A 179 -16.74 3.72 0.17
N ASP A 180 -15.48 3.80 0.64
CA ASP A 180 -14.27 3.70 -0.18
C ASP A 180 -13.45 2.44 0.20
N ASP A 181 -13.67 1.35 -0.55
CA ASP A 181 -12.98 0.07 -0.38
C ASP A 181 -11.45 0.19 -0.50
N GLU A 182 -10.97 1.05 -1.42
CA GLU A 182 -9.53 1.29 -1.62
C GLU A 182 -8.91 2.04 -0.42
N CYS A 183 -9.67 2.95 0.19
CA CYS A 183 -9.27 3.65 1.40
C CYS A 183 -9.09 2.68 2.57
N PHE A 184 -10.04 1.78 2.83
CA PHE A 184 -9.90 0.77 3.89
C PHE A 184 -8.74 -0.18 3.64
N MET A 185 -8.54 -0.64 2.41
CA MET A 185 -7.39 -1.47 2.06
C MET A 185 -6.06 -0.75 2.32
N SER A 186 -5.96 0.52 1.95
CA SER A 186 -4.76 1.34 2.15
C SER A 186 -4.50 1.55 3.64
N PHE A 187 -5.55 1.86 4.41
CA PHE A 187 -5.44 2.05 5.85
C PHE A 187 -5.04 0.76 6.58
N ALA A 188 -5.57 -0.39 6.16
CA ALA A 188 -5.16 -1.69 6.67
C ALA A 188 -3.65 -1.89 6.49
N ARG A 189 -3.11 -1.59 5.31
CA ARG A 189 -1.67 -1.71 5.03
C ARG A 189 -0.81 -0.80 5.90
N ILE A 190 -1.25 0.44 6.12
CA ILE A 190 -0.54 1.43 6.94
C ILE A 190 -0.51 1.02 8.41
N THR A 191 -1.66 0.63 8.95
CA THR A 191 -1.83 0.27 10.37
C THR A 191 -1.19 -1.09 10.69
N GLY A 192 -1.05 -1.97 9.71
CA GLY A 192 -0.77 -3.38 9.99
C GLY A 192 -1.98 -4.12 10.60
N ASP A 193 -3.17 -3.50 10.63
CA ASP A 193 -4.39 -4.09 11.18
C ASP A 193 -5.30 -4.67 10.08
N ARG A 194 -5.30 -6.01 10.00
CA ARG A 194 -6.12 -6.79 9.06
C ARG A 194 -7.63 -6.58 9.25
N ASN A 195 -8.09 -6.19 10.43
CA ASN A 195 -9.53 -6.03 10.68
C ASN A 195 -10.15 -4.98 9.75
N TYR A 196 -9.37 -4.04 9.22
CA TYR A 196 -9.84 -3.09 8.22
C TYR A 196 -10.08 -3.73 6.83
N CYS A 197 -9.48 -4.88 6.51
CA CYS A 197 -9.80 -5.60 5.28
C CYS A 197 -11.25 -6.11 5.25
N ASP A 198 -11.86 -6.36 6.41
CA ASP A 198 -13.27 -6.75 6.46
C ASP A 198 -14.20 -5.63 5.96
N LYS A 199 -13.73 -4.38 5.99
CA LYS A 199 -14.46 -3.20 5.52
C LYS A 199 -14.14 -2.81 4.08
N ALA A 200 -13.15 -3.44 3.45
CA ALA A 200 -12.73 -3.15 2.08
C ALA A 200 -13.60 -3.81 0.99
N GLY A 201 -14.85 -4.16 1.31
CA GLY A 201 -15.84 -4.68 0.36
C GLY A 201 -15.31 -5.72 -0.63
N GLU A 202 -15.33 -5.38 -1.93
CA GLU A 202 -14.88 -6.28 -3.01
C GLU A 202 -13.36 -6.46 -3.02
N LEU A 203 -12.60 -5.52 -2.46
CA LEU A 203 -11.13 -5.55 -2.36
C LEU A 203 -10.62 -6.31 -1.13
N LYS A 204 -11.50 -6.90 -0.32
CA LYS A 204 -11.11 -7.70 0.84
C LYS A 204 -10.05 -8.79 0.53
N PRO A 205 -10.16 -9.59 -0.55
CA PRO A 205 -9.14 -10.58 -0.90
C PRO A 205 -7.76 -9.95 -1.14
N ASP A 206 -7.73 -8.88 -1.93
CA ASP A 206 -6.52 -8.11 -2.27
C ASP A 206 -5.87 -7.48 -1.03
N CYS A 207 -6.72 -6.96 -0.15
CA CYS A 207 -6.31 -6.42 1.13
C CYS A 207 -5.59 -7.49 1.96
N ILE A 208 -6.21 -8.65 2.19
CA ILE A 208 -5.64 -9.73 3.00
C ILE A 208 -4.30 -10.22 2.41
N ALA A 209 -4.23 -10.42 1.10
CA ALA A 209 -3.00 -10.88 0.45
C ALA A 209 -1.82 -9.89 0.60
N SER A 210 -2.12 -8.59 0.76
CA SER A 210 -1.09 -7.56 0.90
C SER A 210 -0.32 -7.64 2.22
N PHE A 211 -0.94 -8.10 3.31
CA PHE A 211 -0.29 -8.30 4.62
C PHE A 211 0.76 -9.41 4.64
N GLY A 212 0.78 -10.24 3.61
CA GLY A 212 1.68 -11.36 3.47
C GLY A 212 3.15 -11.00 3.18
N THR A 213 3.70 -9.86 3.61
CA THR A 213 5.16 -9.61 3.47
C THR A 213 5.95 -9.98 4.73
N THR A 214 5.35 -9.96 5.92
CA THR A 214 6.08 -10.17 7.19
C THR A 214 5.86 -11.56 7.82
N LYS A 215 4.75 -12.22 7.49
CA LYS A 215 4.40 -13.54 8.04
C LYS A 215 4.97 -14.70 7.20
N GLY A 216 5.04 -15.90 7.79
CA GLY A 216 5.39 -17.11 7.05
C GLY A 216 4.31 -17.48 6.03
N ILE A 217 4.66 -18.25 4.99
CA ILE A 217 3.68 -18.67 3.97
C ILE A 217 2.50 -19.46 4.56
N THR A 218 2.74 -20.27 5.61
CA THR A 218 1.68 -21.03 6.30
C THR A 218 0.64 -20.10 6.92
N ASP A 219 1.08 -19.04 7.61
CA ASP A 219 0.16 -18.09 8.23
C ASP A 219 -0.70 -17.38 7.15
N LYS A 220 -0.10 -17.03 6.00
CA LYS A 220 -0.81 -16.41 4.87
C LYS A 220 -1.90 -17.33 4.31
N ILE A 221 -1.58 -18.62 4.21
CA ILE A 221 -2.52 -19.65 3.75
C ILE A 221 -3.67 -19.78 4.74
N ASP A 222 -3.38 -19.93 6.04
CA ASP A 222 -4.38 -20.07 7.10
C ASP A 222 -5.33 -18.87 7.11
N GLU A 223 -4.81 -17.66 6.92
CA GLU A 223 -5.61 -16.43 6.82
C GLU A 223 -6.57 -16.44 5.62
N CYS A 224 -6.11 -16.87 4.44
CA CYS A 224 -6.99 -17.00 3.28
C CYS A 224 -8.06 -18.08 3.48
N ILE A 225 -7.75 -19.16 4.23
CA ILE A 225 -8.69 -20.25 4.50
C ILE A 225 -9.88 -19.79 5.35
N GLU A 226 -9.71 -18.78 6.21
CA GLU A 226 -10.78 -18.20 7.04
C GLU A 226 -11.84 -17.42 6.23
N ILE A 227 -11.55 -17.08 4.97
CA ILE A 227 -12.52 -16.42 4.10
C ILE A 227 -13.66 -17.40 3.77
N LEU A 228 -14.86 -17.12 4.31
CA LEU A 228 -16.04 -17.97 4.15
C LEU A 228 -16.53 -18.02 2.69
N GLU A 229 -16.34 -16.93 1.95
CA GLU A 229 -16.74 -16.85 0.56
C GLU A 229 -15.77 -17.58 -0.35
N TYR A 230 -16.32 -18.52 -1.10
CA TYR A 230 -15.52 -19.49 -1.81
C TYR A 230 -14.62 -18.89 -2.91
N TYR A 231 -15.15 -17.95 -3.69
CA TYR A 231 -14.38 -17.26 -4.74
C TYR A 231 -13.30 -16.36 -4.14
N SER A 232 -13.66 -15.56 -3.15
CA SER A 232 -12.79 -14.66 -2.40
C SER A 232 -11.60 -15.41 -1.75
N LYS A 233 -11.86 -16.61 -1.21
CA LYS A 233 -10.82 -17.51 -0.71
C LYS A 233 -9.84 -17.95 -1.80
N ALA A 234 -10.33 -18.42 -2.93
CA ALA A 234 -9.49 -18.91 -4.03
C ALA A 234 -8.60 -17.80 -4.61
N GLU A 235 -9.14 -16.58 -4.72
CA GLU A 235 -8.41 -15.40 -5.17
C GLU A 235 -7.30 -14.99 -4.19
N CYS A 236 -7.60 -14.96 -2.89
CA CYS A 236 -6.60 -14.72 -1.84
C CYS A 236 -5.43 -15.71 -1.95
N LEU A 237 -5.74 -17.02 -2.07
CA LEU A 237 -4.71 -18.06 -2.20
C LEU A 237 -3.89 -17.91 -3.50
N ALA A 238 -4.51 -17.50 -4.60
CA ALA A 238 -3.81 -17.22 -5.86
C ALA A 238 -2.81 -16.07 -5.73
N GLN A 239 -3.17 -15.01 -5.02
CA GLN A 239 -2.27 -13.89 -4.81
C GLN A 239 -1.11 -14.25 -3.89
N VAL A 240 -1.35 -15.02 -2.82
CA VAL A 240 -0.27 -15.56 -1.99
C VAL A 240 0.65 -16.45 -2.83
N ALA A 241 0.09 -17.32 -3.66
CA ALA A 241 0.85 -18.21 -4.55
C ALA A 241 1.74 -17.43 -5.54
N VAL A 242 1.18 -16.40 -6.18
CA VAL A 242 1.90 -15.51 -7.11
C VAL A 242 3.03 -14.76 -6.38
N LYS A 243 2.73 -14.13 -5.24
CA LYS A 243 3.67 -13.30 -4.48
C LYS A 243 4.83 -14.10 -3.91
N GLU A 244 4.54 -15.27 -3.34
CA GLU A 244 5.55 -16.18 -2.79
C GLU A 244 6.22 -17.02 -3.88
N ASN A 245 5.80 -16.86 -5.14
CA ASN A 245 6.30 -17.59 -6.28
C ASN A 245 6.28 -19.11 -6.04
N THR A 246 5.14 -19.65 -5.56
CA THR A 246 4.90 -21.08 -5.33
C THR A 246 3.45 -21.44 -5.62
N VAL A 247 3.15 -22.72 -5.88
CA VAL A 247 1.77 -23.21 -6.05
C VAL A 247 1.15 -23.81 -4.80
N ASP A 248 1.92 -23.90 -3.71
CA ASP A 248 1.44 -24.57 -2.50
C ASP A 248 0.11 -24.00 -1.96
N PRO A 249 -0.10 -22.66 -1.91
CA PRO A 249 -1.36 -22.09 -1.47
C PRO A 249 -2.57 -22.51 -2.33
N CYS A 250 -2.37 -22.72 -3.63
CA CYS A 250 -3.47 -23.08 -4.54
C CYS A 250 -4.18 -24.36 -4.13
N TRP A 251 -3.50 -25.29 -3.46
CA TRP A 251 -4.09 -26.56 -3.04
C TRP A 251 -5.13 -26.41 -1.94
N GLU A 252 -5.09 -25.32 -1.18
CA GLU A 252 -6.04 -25.05 -0.09
C GLU A 252 -7.36 -24.43 -0.58
N ALA A 253 -7.47 -24.16 -1.90
CA ALA A 253 -8.66 -23.60 -2.52
C ALA A 253 -9.85 -24.60 -2.55
N GLY A 254 -9.65 -25.87 -2.19
CA GLY A 254 -10.72 -26.81 -1.81
C GLY A 254 -11.52 -27.47 -2.96
N PHE A 255 -11.65 -26.85 -4.13
CA PHE A 255 -12.27 -27.49 -5.31
C PHE A 255 -11.35 -27.42 -6.51
N ASP A 256 -11.38 -28.47 -7.34
CA ASP A 256 -10.53 -28.63 -8.50
C ASP A 256 -10.48 -27.37 -9.38
N LYS A 257 -11.63 -26.83 -9.79
CA LYS A 257 -11.68 -25.67 -10.69
C LYS A 257 -10.83 -24.50 -10.16
N GLN A 258 -11.00 -24.13 -8.90
CA GLN A 258 -10.33 -22.99 -8.26
C GLN A 258 -8.85 -23.27 -8.03
N ILE A 259 -8.49 -24.51 -7.69
CA ILE A 259 -7.09 -24.93 -7.59
C ILE A 259 -6.39 -24.65 -8.94
N PHE A 260 -7.02 -25.03 -10.06
CA PHE A 260 -6.41 -24.83 -11.38
C PHE A 260 -6.50 -23.39 -11.89
N GLU A 261 -7.55 -22.63 -11.54
CA GLU A 261 -7.58 -21.19 -11.80
C GLU A 261 -6.46 -20.47 -11.05
N CYS A 262 -6.25 -20.77 -9.76
CA CYS A 262 -5.12 -20.26 -8.97
C CYS A 262 -3.76 -20.56 -9.62
N MET A 263 -3.56 -21.80 -10.08
CA MET A 263 -2.33 -22.16 -10.82
C MET A 263 -2.17 -21.40 -12.12
N GLY A 264 -3.28 -21.08 -12.80
CA GLY A 264 -3.26 -20.25 -14.01
C GLY A 264 -2.72 -18.84 -13.73
N GLU A 265 -3.00 -18.28 -12.55
CA GLU A 265 -2.43 -17.00 -12.12
C GLU A 265 -0.94 -17.10 -11.84
N VAL A 266 -0.49 -18.15 -11.16
CA VAL A 266 0.95 -18.40 -10.92
C VAL A 266 1.70 -18.57 -12.25
N ALA A 267 1.15 -19.37 -13.16
CA ALA A 267 1.70 -19.56 -14.49
C ALA A 267 1.77 -18.25 -15.28
N ALA A 268 0.75 -17.39 -15.13
CA ALA A 268 0.69 -16.08 -15.79
C ALA A 268 1.77 -15.13 -15.22
N ALA A 269 1.90 -15.05 -13.90
CA ALA A 269 2.92 -14.24 -13.25
C ALA A 269 4.35 -14.64 -13.64
N ARG A 270 4.57 -15.95 -13.88
CA ARG A 270 5.84 -16.50 -14.36
C ARG A 270 5.99 -16.47 -15.88
N ASN A 271 4.95 -16.05 -16.61
CA ASN A 271 4.87 -16.08 -18.07
C ASN A 271 5.23 -17.46 -18.66
N ASN A 272 4.70 -18.53 -18.04
CA ASN A 272 5.02 -19.91 -18.40
C ASN A 272 3.77 -20.80 -18.36
N VAL A 273 3.04 -20.86 -19.48
CA VAL A 273 1.83 -21.71 -19.61
C VAL A 273 2.11 -23.21 -19.44
N ASP A 274 3.35 -23.67 -19.67
CA ASP A 274 3.65 -25.11 -19.55
C ASP A 274 3.55 -25.59 -18.09
N GLU A 275 3.65 -24.68 -17.12
CA GLU A 275 3.40 -24.98 -15.71
C GLU A 275 1.99 -25.54 -15.46
N CYS A 276 0.98 -25.08 -16.21
CA CYS A 276 -0.37 -25.65 -16.15
C CYS A 276 -0.39 -27.16 -16.45
N SER A 277 0.55 -27.64 -17.27
CA SER A 277 0.67 -29.06 -17.62
C SER A 277 1.47 -29.81 -16.56
N ASP A 278 2.57 -29.21 -16.13
CA ASP A 278 3.49 -29.80 -15.14
C ASP A 278 2.80 -29.99 -13.78
N PHE A 279 2.01 -29.01 -13.33
CA PHE A 279 1.26 -29.11 -12.07
C PHE A 279 0.26 -30.24 -12.08
N VAL A 280 -0.53 -30.37 -13.15
CA VAL A 280 -1.52 -31.44 -13.32
C VAL A 280 -0.83 -32.81 -13.33
N ALA A 281 0.31 -32.92 -14.00
CA ALA A 281 1.09 -34.16 -14.08
C ALA A 281 1.67 -34.56 -12.71
N SER A 282 2.17 -33.58 -11.93
CA SER A 282 2.87 -33.82 -10.66
C SER A 282 2.03 -34.51 -9.59
N ARG A 283 0.69 -34.41 -9.66
CA ARG A 283 -0.24 -34.95 -8.65
C ARG A 283 -0.99 -36.22 -9.09
N GLY A 284 -0.77 -36.69 -10.31
CA GLY A 284 -1.40 -37.93 -10.79
C GLY A 284 -2.94 -37.89 -10.87
N TYR A 285 -3.55 -36.71 -11.01
CA TYR A 285 -5.00 -36.57 -11.08
C TYR A 285 -5.58 -37.31 -12.31
N PRO A 286 -6.50 -38.28 -12.13
CA PRO A 286 -7.23 -38.91 -13.23
C PRO A 286 -8.34 -37.98 -13.71
N GLY A 287 -7.95 -36.91 -14.41
CA GLY A 287 -8.85 -35.89 -14.97
C GLY A 287 -8.16 -34.90 -15.92
N THR A 288 -6.84 -35.03 -16.08
CA THR A 288 -5.85 -34.01 -16.50
C THR A 288 -6.23 -32.97 -17.54
N ARG A 289 -7.14 -33.26 -18.47
CA ARG A 289 -7.46 -32.34 -19.57
C ARG A 289 -8.35 -31.17 -19.13
N LEU A 290 -9.35 -31.43 -18.30
CA LEU A 290 -10.30 -30.39 -17.87
C LEU A 290 -9.63 -29.42 -16.88
N GLN A 291 -8.93 -29.97 -15.90
CA GLN A 291 -8.07 -29.24 -14.96
C GLN A 291 -7.05 -28.35 -15.69
N ARG A 292 -6.32 -28.92 -16.67
CA ARG A 292 -5.39 -28.16 -17.51
C ARG A 292 -6.09 -27.06 -18.31
N ALA A 293 -7.30 -27.31 -18.82
CA ALA A 293 -8.06 -26.30 -19.54
C ALA A 293 -8.47 -25.11 -18.64
N TYR A 294 -8.86 -25.34 -17.38
CA TYR A 294 -9.13 -24.25 -16.44
C TYR A 294 -7.89 -23.39 -16.19
N CYS A 295 -6.75 -24.01 -15.92
CA CYS A 295 -5.48 -23.30 -15.72
C CYS A 295 -5.08 -22.47 -16.94
N ILE A 296 -5.10 -23.07 -18.14
CA ILE A 296 -4.78 -22.35 -19.39
C ILE A 296 -5.75 -21.19 -19.62
N THR A 297 -7.05 -21.39 -19.38
CA THR A 297 -8.04 -20.32 -19.58
C THR A 297 -7.75 -19.13 -18.66
N ARG A 298 -7.43 -19.37 -17.38
CA ARG A 298 -7.07 -18.31 -16.43
C ARG A 298 -5.73 -17.65 -16.78
N TYR A 299 -4.75 -18.41 -17.26
CA TYR A 299 -3.50 -17.86 -17.79
C TYR A 299 -3.77 -16.84 -18.92
N VAL A 300 -4.57 -17.22 -19.92
CA VAL A 300 -4.91 -16.35 -21.06
C VAL A 300 -5.66 -15.10 -20.61
N GLN A 301 -6.59 -15.22 -19.65
CA GLN A 301 -7.27 -14.06 -19.05
C GLN A 301 -6.30 -13.03 -18.46
N LYS A 302 -5.22 -13.47 -17.84
CA LYS A 302 -4.26 -12.59 -17.17
C LYS A 302 -3.20 -12.04 -18.12
N THR A 303 -2.76 -12.82 -19.12
CA THR A 303 -1.62 -12.45 -19.98
C THR A 303 -2.02 -11.88 -21.34
N GLY A 304 -3.24 -12.15 -21.83
CA GLY A 304 -3.61 -11.83 -23.21
C GLY A 304 -3.07 -12.82 -24.25
N ASP A 305 -2.34 -13.87 -23.85
CA ASP A 305 -1.69 -14.81 -24.77
C ASP A 305 -2.69 -15.83 -25.35
N THR A 306 -3.39 -15.47 -26.42
CA THR A 306 -4.35 -16.37 -27.07
C THR A 306 -3.71 -17.62 -27.70
N GLU A 307 -2.40 -17.63 -27.98
CA GLU A 307 -1.74 -18.79 -28.59
C GLU A 307 -1.72 -19.98 -27.62
N ALA A 308 -1.69 -19.70 -26.32
CA ALA A 308 -1.83 -20.70 -25.26
C ALA A 308 -3.13 -21.50 -25.34
N CYS A 309 -4.22 -20.94 -25.89
CA CYS A 309 -5.49 -21.65 -26.04
C CYS A 309 -5.35 -22.93 -26.88
N VAL A 310 -4.41 -22.98 -27.85
CA VAL A 310 -4.12 -24.18 -28.68
C VAL A 310 -3.70 -25.38 -27.82
N LYS A 311 -3.11 -25.14 -26.64
CA LYS A 311 -2.64 -26.20 -25.73
C LYS A 311 -3.79 -26.96 -25.02
N ILE A 312 -5.03 -26.50 -25.15
CA ILE A 312 -6.23 -27.23 -24.70
C ILE A 312 -6.56 -28.34 -25.71
N ASP A 313 -6.27 -29.60 -25.37
CA ASP A 313 -6.51 -30.75 -26.25
C ASP A 313 -8.00 -31.11 -26.30
N ARG A 314 -8.67 -30.69 -27.38
CA ARG A 314 -10.11 -30.90 -27.61
C ARG A 314 -10.51 -32.31 -28.04
N ARG A 315 -9.57 -33.23 -28.31
CA ARG A 315 -9.88 -34.48 -29.06
C ARG A 315 -11.06 -35.26 -28.45
N ASP A 316 -12.16 -35.22 -29.20
CA ASP A 316 -13.46 -35.87 -28.97
C ASP A 316 -14.20 -35.49 -27.68
N ASP A 317 -13.83 -34.37 -27.05
CA ASP A 317 -14.46 -33.88 -25.82
C ASP A 317 -15.18 -32.53 -26.07
N VAL A 318 -16.50 -32.55 -25.99
CA VAL A 318 -17.37 -31.39 -26.23
C VAL A 318 -17.10 -30.27 -25.22
N VAL A 319 -16.77 -30.61 -23.97
CA VAL A 319 -16.54 -29.63 -22.89
C VAL A 319 -15.22 -28.90 -23.13
N LEU A 320 -14.15 -29.63 -23.43
CA LEU A 320 -12.85 -29.03 -23.79
C LEU A 320 -12.95 -28.23 -25.08
N GLY A 321 -13.80 -28.71 -26.01
CA GLY A 321 -14.29 -27.99 -27.17
C GLY A 321 -14.75 -26.57 -26.83
N ALA A 322 -15.78 -26.48 -26.00
CA ALA A 322 -16.36 -25.22 -25.56
C ALA A 322 -15.36 -24.34 -24.79
N MET A 323 -14.55 -24.92 -23.89
CA MET A 323 -13.58 -24.15 -23.10
C MET A 323 -12.50 -23.49 -23.95
N GLN A 324 -11.93 -24.18 -24.93
CA GLN A 324 -10.98 -23.53 -25.84
C GLN A 324 -11.66 -22.43 -26.67
N GLU A 325 -12.97 -22.50 -26.93
CA GLU A 325 -13.67 -21.44 -27.67
C GLU A 325 -13.87 -20.23 -26.77
N GLN A 326 -14.25 -20.47 -25.51
CA GLN A 326 -14.28 -19.43 -24.49
C GLN A 326 -12.91 -18.79 -24.29
N CYS A 327 -11.83 -19.58 -24.27
CA CYS A 327 -10.44 -19.10 -24.18
C CYS A 327 -10.13 -18.06 -25.27
N TYR A 328 -10.50 -18.33 -26.54
CA TYR A 328 -10.30 -17.37 -27.62
C TYR A 328 -11.20 -16.12 -27.53
N LYS A 329 -12.37 -16.22 -26.89
CA LYS A 329 -13.32 -15.11 -26.75
C LYS A 329 -12.95 -14.11 -25.66
N ILE A 330 -12.00 -14.42 -24.79
CA ILE A 330 -11.63 -13.57 -23.65
C ILE A 330 -11.04 -12.22 -24.06
N ILE A 331 -10.49 -12.09 -25.28
CA ILE A 331 -9.78 -10.89 -25.76
C ILE A 331 -10.46 -10.25 -26.99
N ALA A 332 -11.50 -10.88 -27.54
CA ALA A 332 -12.20 -10.43 -28.74
C ALA A 332 -13.31 -9.41 -28.42
#